data_AF-A0A2H0SUE3-F1
#
_entry.id   AF-A0A2H0SUE3-F1
#
_cell.length_a   1.000
_cell.length_b   1.000
_cell.length_c   1.000
_cell.angle_alpha   90.00
_cell.angle_beta   90.00
_cell.angle_gamma   90.00
#
_symmetry.space_group_name_H-M   'P 1'
#
loop_
_entity.id
_entity.type
_entity.pdbx_description
1 polymer ?
#
loop_
_entity_poly.entity_id
_entity_poly.type
_entity_poly.pdbx_seq_one_letter_code
_entity_poly.pdbx_strand_id
1 'polypeptide(L)'
;MYSKERFPLKPISLIPEKVFEMAENRDNVQTLVEHNSANEIRLVVYEKDYPFKISSTEAWETWIDEVEKMGVKRYQKPAPQEIDRLHSRWHGLITEGKIALSDRIMLVCTLKLSAHNSEVLHVSQFDGIKDMGIATQFYMETLPNAVKNLGIHFITGLNSEQNIGFFVNKVGRARGVDIKPKFRKRFFPSHEPDSKYMDLLTVQFIYPVEKLIYCTENRHQQASYQPVAP
;
A
#
# COMPACT_ATOMS: atom_id res chain seq x y z
N MET A 1 -10.94 29.81 -9.05
CA MET A 1 -11.81 28.66 -9.36
C MET A 1 -10.87 27.55 -9.85
N TYR A 2 -10.26 26.78 -8.93
CA TYR A 2 -9.29 25.76 -9.31
C TYR A 2 -10.04 24.52 -9.79
N SER A 3 -9.75 24.11 -11.02
CA SER A 3 -10.12 22.81 -11.58
C SER A 3 -9.87 21.71 -10.55
N LYS A 4 -10.88 20.87 -10.29
CA LYS A 4 -10.72 19.63 -9.53
C LYS A 4 -9.83 18.70 -10.36
N GLU A 5 -8.52 18.93 -10.38
CA GLU A 5 -7.57 17.97 -10.93
C GLU A 5 -7.65 16.74 -10.05
N ARG A 6 -8.34 15.73 -10.58
CA ARG A 6 -8.46 14.42 -9.96
C ARG A 6 -7.08 13.78 -9.99
N PHE A 7 -6.79 13.01 -8.94
CA PHE A 7 -5.61 12.16 -8.91
C PHE A 7 -5.45 11.39 -10.23
N PRO A 8 -4.28 11.42 -10.88
CA PRO A 8 -4.14 11.08 -12.30
C PRO A 8 -4.25 9.58 -12.64
N LEU A 9 -4.29 8.71 -11.63
CA LEU A 9 -4.44 7.27 -11.83
C LEU A 9 -5.90 6.86 -12.01
N LYS A 10 -6.17 6.06 -13.06
CA LYS A 10 -7.44 5.34 -13.18
C LYS A 10 -7.49 4.22 -12.14
N PRO A 11 -8.48 4.19 -11.23
CA PRO A 11 -8.51 3.24 -10.12
C PRO A 11 -8.36 1.78 -10.54
N ILE A 12 -8.98 1.38 -11.66
CA ILE A 12 -8.93 0.01 -12.17
C ILE A 12 -7.51 -0.45 -12.55
N SER A 13 -6.63 0.48 -12.96
CA SER A 13 -5.23 0.17 -13.30
C SER A 13 -4.38 -0.19 -12.08
N LEU A 14 -4.91 0.03 -10.88
CA LEU A 14 -4.25 -0.24 -9.60
C LEU A 14 -4.72 -1.56 -8.95
N ILE A 15 -5.63 -2.29 -9.61
CA ILE A 15 -6.17 -3.56 -9.10
C ILE A 15 -5.34 -4.70 -9.68
N PRO A 16 -4.63 -5.48 -8.84
CA PRO A 16 -3.90 -6.66 -9.32
C PRO A 16 -4.87 -7.73 -9.85
N GLU A 17 -4.49 -8.47 -10.91
CA GLU A 17 -5.31 -9.57 -11.46
C GLU A 17 -5.65 -10.63 -10.41
N LYS A 18 -4.75 -10.86 -9.44
CA LYS A 18 -4.97 -11.75 -8.30
C LYS A 18 -6.22 -11.40 -7.50
N VAL A 19 -6.67 -10.14 -7.49
CA VAL A 19 -7.94 -9.77 -6.87
C VAL A 19 -9.10 -10.42 -7.62
N PHE A 20 -9.12 -10.36 -8.96
CA PHE A 20 -10.18 -10.98 -9.77
C PHE A 20 -10.10 -12.52 -9.76
N GLU A 21 -8.91 -13.10 -9.66
CA GLU A 21 -8.76 -14.56 -9.50
C GLU A 21 -9.34 -15.08 -8.18
N MET A 22 -9.37 -14.24 -7.15
CA MET A 22 -9.85 -14.60 -5.81
C MET A 22 -11.31 -14.25 -5.54
N ALA A 23 -11.91 -13.45 -6.42
CA ALA A 23 -13.30 -13.09 -6.32
C ALA A 23 -14.15 -14.32 -6.66
N GLU A 24 -15.19 -14.58 -5.89
CA GLU A 24 -16.15 -15.64 -6.21
C GLU A 24 -16.98 -15.25 -7.44
N ASN A 25 -17.27 -13.96 -7.57
CA ASN A 25 -17.86 -13.35 -8.74
C ASN A 25 -17.08 -12.09 -9.16
N ARG A 26 -16.34 -12.20 -10.27
CA ARG A 26 -15.55 -11.11 -10.84
C ARG A 26 -16.37 -9.87 -11.17
N ASP A 27 -17.61 -10.03 -11.61
CA ASP A 27 -18.49 -8.91 -11.98
C ASP A 27 -18.95 -8.10 -10.75
N ASN A 28 -18.85 -8.69 -9.57
CA ASN A 28 -19.17 -8.04 -8.30
C ASN A 28 -17.97 -7.32 -7.68
N VAL A 29 -16.79 -7.35 -8.29
CA VAL A 29 -15.63 -6.61 -7.80
C VAL A 29 -15.84 -5.11 -8.04
N GLN A 30 -15.98 -4.37 -6.96
CA GLN A 30 -16.19 -2.92 -6.94
C GLN A 30 -14.96 -2.20 -6.44
N THR A 31 -14.89 -0.91 -6.78
CA THR A 31 -13.81 -0.02 -6.34
C THR A 31 -14.39 1.25 -5.74
N LEU A 32 -14.07 1.49 -4.48
CA LEU A 32 -14.33 2.75 -3.80
C LEU A 32 -13.03 3.57 -3.79
N VAL A 33 -13.15 4.84 -4.17
CA VAL A 33 -12.03 5.79 -4.16
C VAL A 33 -12.40 7.00 -3.31
N GLU A 34 -11.68 7.19 -2.21
CA GLU A 34 -11.83 8.36 -1.37
C GLU A 34 -10.72 9.36 -1.69
N HIS A 35 -11.11 10.58 -2.03
CA HIS A 35 -10.18 11.68 -2.25
C HIS A 35 -9.94 12.42 -0.93
N ASN A 36 -8.86 12.05 -0.23
CA ASN A 36 -8.47 12.72 1.03
C ASN A 36 -7.92 14.13 0.77
N SER A 37 -7.26 14.34 -0.37
CA SER A 37 -6.81 15.65 -0.84
C SER A 37 -6.62 15.63 -2.37
N ALA A 38 -6.20 16.76 -2.96
CA ALA A 38 -5.87 16.82 -4.39
C ALA A 38 -4.78 15.80 -4.80
N ASN A 39 -3.84 15.51 -3.90
CA ASN A 39 -2.68 14.66 -4.15
C ASN A 39 -2.77 13.31 -3.45
N GLU A 40 -3.89 12.96 -2.83
CA GLU A 40 -4.03 11.76 -2.01
C GLU A 40 -5.36 11.06 -2.26
N ILE A 41 -5.28 9.77 -2.59
CA ILE A 41 -6.43 8.88 -2.69
C ILE A 41 -6.28 7.68 -1.78
N ARG A 42 -7.39 7.21 -1.24
CA ARG A 42 -7.52 5.85 -0.72
C ARG A 42 -8.29 5.02 -1.73
N LEU A 43 -7.72 3.88 -2.10
CA LEU A 43 -8.33 2.87 -2.92
C LEU A 43 -8.80 1.73 -2.03
N VAL A 44 -10.06 1.34 -2.17
CA VAL A 44 -10.62 0.14 -1.54
C VAL A 44 -11.24 -0.71 -2.62
N VAL A 45 -10.78 -1.94 -2.75
CA VAL A 45 -11.32 -2.94 -3.67
C VAL A 45 -12.01 -4.01 -2.86
N TYR A 46 -13.28 -4.26 -3.19
CA TYR A 46 -14.13 -5.18 -2.45
C TYR A 46 -15.05 -5.93 -3.40
N GLU A 47 -15.41 -7.15 -3.03
CA GLU A 47 -16.41 -7.94 -3.73
C GLU A 47 -17.77 -7.72 -3.06
N LYS A 48 -18.72 -7.19 -3.84
CA LYS A 48 -20.06 -6.90 -3.34
C LYS A 48 -20.92 -8.16 -3.27
N ASP A 49 -21.84 -8.20 -2.31
CA ASP A 49 -22.85 -9.25 -2.19
C ASP A 49 -22.19 -10.64 -2.10
N TYR A 50 -21.10 -10.74 -1.32
CA TYR A 50 -20.32 -11.96 -1.18
C TYR A 50 -21.20 -13.10 -0.62
N PRO A 51 -21.18 -14.31 -1.22
CA PRO A 51 -22.17 -15.35 -0.92
C PRO A 51 -22.01 -15.96 0.48
N PHE A 52 -20.86 -15.76 1.13
CA PHE A 52 -20.59 -16.28 2.45
C PHE A 52 -20.61 -15.16 3.50
N LYS A 53 -21.08 -15.48 4.70
CA LYS A 53 -21.07 -14.53 5.82
C LYS A 53 -19.62 -14.16 6.16
N ILE A 54 -19.23 -12.89 5.94
CA ILE A 54 -17.88 -12.37 6.25
C ILE A 54 -17.72 -12.03 7.72
N SER A 55 -18.69 -11.32 8.30
CA SER A 55 -18.68 -10.91 9.71
C SER A 55 -20.04 -11.15 10.34
N SER A 56 -20.05 -11.42 11.65
CA SER A 56 -21.31 -11.54 12.39
C SER A 56 -21.87 -10.17 12.73
N THR A 57 -23.12 -9.90 12.32
CA THR A 57 -23.85 -8.68 12.63
C THR A 57 -23.95 -8.43 14.14
N GLU A 58 -24.36 -9.43 14.91
CA GLU A 58 -24.51 -9.32 16.37
C GLU A 58 -23.16 -9.02 17.06
N ALA A 59 -22.09 -9.72 16.65
CA ALA A 59 -20.75 -9.46 17.19
C ALA A 59 -20.25 -8.07 16.77
N TRP A 60 -20.56 -7.64 15.54
CA TRP A 60 -20.19 -6.34 15.00
C TRP A 60 -20.84 -5.19 15.77
N GLU A 61 -22.16 -5.26 15.99
CA GLU A 61 -22.92 -4.25 16.74
C GLU A 61 -22.40 -4.12 18.18
N THR A 62 -22.18 -5.25 18.86
CA THR A 62 -21.61 -5.24 20.21
C THR A 62 -20.23 -4.62 20.23
N TRP A 63 -19.36 -5.02 19.29
CA TRP A 63 -17.99 -4.57 19.24
C TRP A 63 -17.87 -3.09 18.88
N ILE A 64 -18.65 -2.60 17.92
CA ILE A 64 -18.58 -1.20 17.48
C ILE A 64 -19.05 -0.25 18.57
N ASP A 65 -20.11 -0.60 19.30
CA ASP A 65 -20.60 0.15 20.46
C ASP A 65 -19.51 0.33 21.52
N GLU A 66 -18.75 -0.73 21.78
CA GLU A 66 -17.65 -0.70 22.74
C GLU A 66 -16.47 0.14 22.24
N VAL A 67 -16.11 -0.02 20.96
CA VAL A 67 -15.05 0.77 20.30
C VAL A 67 -15.41 2.27 20.32
N GLU A 68 -16.66 2.63 20.06
CA GLU A 68 -17.12 4.01 20.07
C GLU A 68 -17.06 4.62 21.48
N LYS A 69 -17.50 3.88 22.51
CA LYS A 69 -17.42 4.27 23.93
C LYS A 69 -16.00 4.49 24.42
N MET A 70 -15.00 3.81 23.83
CA MET A 70 -13.59 3.94 24.22
C MET A 70 -12.89 5.21 23.71
N GLY A 71 -13.52 5.99 22.81
CA GLY A 71 -12.96 7.25 22.33
C GLY A 71 -11.54 7.13 21.77
N VAL A 72 -10.57 7.88 22.30
CA VAL A 72 -9.18 7.89 21.79
C VAL A 72 -8.43 6.56 22.04
N LYS A 73 -8.93 5.67 22.90
CA LYS A 73 -8.32 4.34 23.19
C LYS A 73 -8.77 3.22 22.23
N ARG A 74 -9.47 3.57 21.15
CA ARG A 74 -10.02 2.64 20.13
C ARG A 74 -9.03 1.58 19.62
N TYR A 75 -7.76 1.90 19.48
CA TYR A 75 -6.75 1.00 18.90
C TYR A 75 -6.36 -0.21 19.77
N GLN A 76 -6.88 -0.31 21.01
CA GLN A 76 -6.47 -1.34 21.95
C GLN A 76 -7.41 -2.54 22.02
N LYS A 77 -8.65 -2.44 21.50
CA LYS A 77 -9.61 -3.54 21.57
C LYS A 77 -9.50 -4.41 20.32
N PRO A 78 -8.98 -5.66 20.43
CA PRO A 78 -8.99 -6.59 19.31
C PRO A 78 -10.43 -6.91 18.94
N ALA A 79 -10.67 -7.13 17.64
CA ALA A 79 -11.96 -7.62 17.19
C ALA A 79 -12.16 -9.09 17.63
N PRO A 80 -13.40 -9.49 17.96
CA PRO A 80 -13.76 -10.89 18.15
C PRO A 80 -13.53 -11.71 16.87
N GLN A 81 -13.39 -13.03 16.99
CA GLN A 81 -13.02 -13.92 15.89
C GLN A 81 -14.06 -13.98 14.77
N GLU A 82 -15.31 -13.65 15.09
CA GLU A 82 -16.47 -13.62 14.21
C GLU A 82 -16.53 -12.36 13.35
N ILE A 83 -15.61 -11.40 13.54
CA ILE A 83 -15.46 -10.21 12.71
C ILE A 83 -14.21 -10.34 11.86
N ASP A 84 -14.37 -10.16 10.56
CA ASP A 84 -13.26 -10.18 9.64
C ASP A 84 -12.20 -9.12 9.99
N ARG A 85 -10.95 -9.48 9.78
CA ARG A 85 -9.80 -8.63 10.12
C ARG A 85 -9.78 -7.33 9.31
N LEU A 86 -10.18 -7.34 8.04
CA LEU A 86 -10.26 -6.14 7.23
C LEU A 86 -11.48 -5.32 7.59
N HIS A 87 -12.61 -5.95 7.92
CA HIS A 87 -13.79 -5.23 8.43
C HIS A 87 -13.48 -4.47 9.71
N SER A 88 -12.87 -5.14 10.70
CA SER A 88 -12.48 -4.49 11.95
C SER A 88 -11.45 -3.38 11.75
N ARG A 89 -10.44 -3.59 10.91
CA ARG A 89 -9.42 -2.57 10.64
C ARG A 89 -9.99 -1.34 9.92
N TRP A 90 -10.94 -1.55 9.02
CA TRP A 90 -11.55 -0.51 8.18
C TRP A 90 -12.99 -0.22 8.59
N HIS A 91 -13.31 -0.37 9.88
CA HIS A 91 -14.68 -0.28 10.39
C HIS A 91 -15.39 1.02 10.04
N GLY A 92 -14.65 2.13 9.92
CA GLY A 92 -15.18 3.43 9.48
C GLY A 92 -15.94 3.34 8.15
N LEU A 93 -15.45 2.56 7.19
CA LEU A 93 -16.10 2.38 5.89
C LEU A 93 -17.45 1.64 6.02
N ILE A 94 -17.55 0.75 7.01
CA ILE A 94 -18.76 -0.02 7.27
C ILE A 94 -19.77 0.81 8.06
N THR A 95 -19.32 1.48 9.12
CA THR A 95 -20.18 2.36 9.95
C THR A 95 -20.72 3.55 9.16
N GLU A 96 -19.97 4.05 8.17
CA GLU A 96 -20.43 5.11 7.26
C GLU A 96 -21.32 4.60 6.13
N GLY A 97 -21.56 3.28 6.04
CA GLY A 97 -22.41 2.66 5.01
C GLY A 97 -21.78 2.67 3.61
N LYS A 98 -20.47 2.89 3.48
CA LYS A 98 -19.76 2.88 2.20
C LYS A 98 -19.47 1.45 1.71
N ILE A 99 -19.32 0.52 2.65
CA ILE A 99 -19.12 -0.91 2.42
C ILE A 99 -20.09 -1.64 3.34
N ALA A 100 -20.83 -2.63 2.82
CA ALA A 100 -21.73 -3.43 3.63
C ALA A 100 -20.95 -4.46 4.47
N LEU A 101 -21.50 -4.89 5.60
CA LEU A 101 -20.90 -5.96 6.41
C LEU A 101 -20.86 -7.33 5.68
N SER A 102 -21.66 -7.47 4.62
CA SER A 102 -21.66 -8.62 3.72
C SER A 102 -20.64 -8.53 2.58
N ASP A 103 -20.08 -7.34 2.32
CA ASP A 103 -19.09 -7.18 1.26
C ASP A 103 -17.75 -7.75 1.73
N ARG A 104 -16.92 -8.25 0.82
CA ARG A 104 -15.60 -8.78 1.15
C ARG A 104 -14.52 -7.78 0.73
N ILE A 105 -13.89 -7.11 1.68
CA ILE A 105 -12.74 -6.24 1.39
C ILE A 105 -11.56 -7.11 0.93
N MET A 106 -11.01 -6.82 -0.26
CA MET A 106 -9.94 -7.62 -0.87
C MET A 106 -8.58 -6.92 -0.81
N LEU A 107 -8.59 -5.60 -0.99
CA LEU A 107 -7.41 -4.75 -0.98
C LEU A 107 -7.77 -3.33 -0.52
N VAL A 108 -6.90 -2.73 0.29
CA VAL A 108 -6.93 -1.31 0.61
C VAL A 108 -5.52 -0.75 0.42
N CYS A 109 -5.40 0.44 -0.15
CA CYS A 109 -4.14 1.19 -0.12
C CYS A 109 -4.38 2.69 -0.18
N THR A 110 -3.44 3.46 0.34
CA THR A 110 -3.42 4.92 0.21
C THR A 110 -2.24 5.32 -0.67
N LEU A 111 -2.52 6.11 -1.69
CA LEU A 111 -1.55 6.63 -2.65
C LEU A 111 -1.51 8.14 -2.53
N LYS A 112 -0.31 8.69 -2.33
CA LYS A 112 -0.09 10.13 -2.15
C LYS A 112 1.05 10.61 -3.03
N LEU A 113 0.78 11.54 -3.94
CA LEU A 113 1.83 12.24 -4.68
C LEU A 113 2.56 13.19 -3.73
N SER A 114 3.90 13.19 -3.80
CA SER A 114 4.71 14.10 -2.99
C SER A 114 4.47 15.55 -3.40
N ALA A 115 4.17 16.40 -2.43
CA ALA A 115 4.03 17.84 -2.67
C ALA A 115 5.37 18.51 -3.04
N HIS A 116 6.50 17.86 -2.76
CA HIS A 116 7.84 18.40 -2.99
C HIS A 116 8.47 17.89 -4.30
N ASN A 117 7.97 16.78 -4.84
CA ASN A 117 8.50 16.17 -6.05
C ASN A 117 7.42 15.34 -6.74
N SER A 118 6.88 15.84 -7.86
CA SER A 118 5.81 15.16 -8.60
C SER A 118 6.19 13.79 -9.14
N GLU A 119 7.49 13.47 -9.25
CA GLU A 119 7.97 12.15 -9.68
C GLU A 119 7.91 11.08 -8.57
N VAL A 120 7.56 11.46 -7.34
CA VAL A 120 7.54 10.58 -6.17
C VAL A 120 6.10 10.28 -5.74
N LEU A 121 5.76 8.99 -5.73
CA LEU A 121 4.53 8.47 -5.16
C LEU A 121 4.80 7.80 -3.82
N HIS A 122 4.07 8.17 -2.78
CA HIS A 122 4.08 7.50 -1.49
C HIS A 122 2.93 6.50 -1.41
N VAL A 123 3.23 5.26 -1.03
CA VAL A 123 2.24 4.22 -0.74
C VAL A 123 2.21 3.99 0.76
N SER A 124 1.02 4.03 1.35
CA SER A 124 0.81 3.73 2.75
C SER A 124 -0.50 2.96 2.97
N GLN A 125 -0.66 2.44 4.19
CA GLN A 125 -1.86 1.71 4.61
C GLN A 125 -2.27 0.58 3.65
N PHE A 126 -1.30 -0.02 2.95
CA PHE A 126 -1.58 -1.20 2.14
C PHE A 126 -2.00 -2.35 3.05
N ASP A 127 -3.14 -2.95 2.75
CA ASP A 127 -3.62 -4.16 3.37
C ASP A 127 -4.47 -4.96 2.37
N GLY A 128 -4.63 -6.25 2.61
CA GLY A 128 -5.45 -7.10 1.76
C GLY A 128 -5.57 -8.51 2.31
N ILE A 129 -6.19 -9.38 1.51
CA ILE A 129 -6.28 -10.80 1.86
C ILE A 129 -4.85 -11.38 1.85
N LYS A 130 -4.48 -12.01 2.97
CA LYS A 130 -3.11 -12.52 3.19
C LYS A 130 -2.85 -13.79 2.39
N ASP A 131 -1.57 -14.06 2.14
CA ASP A 131 -1.05 -15.31 1.57
C ASP A 131 -1.57 -15.71 0.18
N MET A 132 -2.19 -14.77 -0.53
CA MET A 132 -2.78 -15.00 -1.85
C MET A 132 -2.05 -14.26 -2.98
N GLY A 133 -0.87 -13.70 -2.69
CA GLY A 133 -0.04 -13.05 -3.70
C GLY A 133 -0.47 -11.65 -4.14
N ILE A 134 -1.64 -11.13 -3.70
CA ILE A 134 -2.13 -9.77 -4.04
C ILE A 134 -1.04 -8.71 -3.81
N ALA A 135 -0.44 -8.69 -2.61
CA ALA A 135 0.61 -7.70 -2.29
C ALA A 135 1.84 -7.83 -3.19
N THR A 136 2.22 -9.07 -3.53
CA THR A 136 3.38 -9.32 -4.39
C THR A 136 3.12 -8.77 -5.78
N GLN A 137 1.98 -9.12 -6.40
CA GLN A 137 1.62 -8.62 -7.72
C GLN A 137 1.43 -7.10 -7.72
N PHE A 138 0.77 -6.54 -6.70
CA PHE A 138 0.56 -5.10 -6.58
C PHE A 138 1.87 -4.32 -6.63
N TYR A 139 2.86 -4.70 -5.81
CA TYR A 139 4.10 -3.96 -5.70
C TYR A 139 5.12 -4.25 -6.81
N MET A 140 5.09 -5.46 -7.39
CA MET A 140 6.07 -5.85 -8.42
C MET A 140 5.62 -5.52 -9.83
N GLU A 141 4.32 -5.55 -10.11
CA GLU A 141 3.79 -5.45 -11.47
C GLU A 141 2.76 -4.31 -11.59
N THR A 142 1.66 -4.39 -10.84
CA THR A 142 0.49 -3.53 -11.05
C THR A 142 0.82 -2.05 -10.83
N LEU A 143 1.34 -1.70 -9.66
CA LEU A 143 1.61 -0.32 -9.31
C LEU A 143 2.74 0.28 -10.18
N PRO A 144 3.91 -0.37 -10.38
CA PRO A 144 4.95 0.14 -11.26
C PRO A 144 4.45 0.40 -12.69
N ASN A 145 3.66 -0.51 -13.26
CA ASN A 145 3.13 -0.36 -14.61
C ASN A 145 2.11 0.80 -14.69
N ALA A 146 1.25 0.93 -13.68
CA ALA A 146 0.24 2.00 -13.65
C ALA A 146 0.89 3.40 -13.56
N VAL A 147 1.95 3.55 -12.77
CA VAL A 147 2.54 4.87 -12.49
C VAL A 147 3.54 5.32 -13.55
N LYS A 148 4.11 4.39 -14.35
CA LYS A 148 5.07 4.71 -15.41
C LYS A 148 4.52 5.69 -16.43
N ASN A 149 3.24 5.57 -16.78
CA ASN A 149 2.57 6.45 -17.75
C ASN A 149 2.27 7.86 -17.20
N LEU A 150 2.53 8.09 -15.91
CA LEU A 150 2.26 9.36 -15.24
C LEU A 150 3.53 10.17 -14.93
N GLY A 151 4.68 9.74 -15.46
CA GLY A 151 5.96 10.38 -15.14
C GLY A 151 6.36 10.21 -13.67
N ILE A 152 5.91 9.13 -13.02
CA ILE A 152 6.40 8.74 -11.70
C ILE A 152 7.64 7.88 -11.87
N HIS A 153 8.72 8.29 -11.21
CA HIS A 153 10.02 7.62 -11.25
C HIS A 153 10.28 6.82 -9.98
N PHE A 154 9.62 7.20 -8.87
CA PHE A 154 9.91 6.63 -7.56
C PHE A 154 8.62 6.29 -6.81
N ILE A 155 8.56 5.08 -6.27
CA ILE A 155 7.55 4.70 -5.28
C ILE A 155 8.22 4.57 -3.93
N THR A 156 7.70 5.22 -2.91
CA THR A 156 8.26 5.23 -1.57
C THR A 156 7.25 4.76 -0.54
N GLY A 157 7.74 4.32 0.62
CA GLY A 157 6.87 3.94 1.74
C GLY A 157 7.66 3.75 3.04
N LEU A 158 6.97 3.94 4.17
CA LEU A 158 7.45 3.58 5.49
C LEU A 158 6.92 2.18 5.85
N ASN A 159 7.81 1.32 6.30
CA ASN A 159 7.54 -0.09 6.54
C ASN A 159 7.76 -0.41 8.03
N SER A 160 7.24 -1.55 8.49
CA SER A 160 7.58 -2.07 9.82
C SER A 160 8.82 -2.96 9.71
N GLU A 161 9.46 -3.22 10.85
CA GLU A 161 10.59 -4.16 10.92
C GLU A 161 10.19 -5.56 10.44
N GLN A 162 8.93 -5.95 10.62
CA GLN A 162 8.41 -7.26 10.23
C GLN A 162 8.26 -7.42 8.71
N ASN A 163 8.00 -6.34 7.97
CA ASN A 163 7.74 -6.42 6.53
C ASN A 163 8.82 -5.79 5.65
N ILE A 164 9.84 -5.14 6.23
CA ILE A 164 10.95 -4.54 5.46
C ILE A 164 11.63 -5.56 4.52
N GLY A 165 11.79 -6.80 4.98
CA GLY A 165 12.39 -7.88 4.20
C GLY A 165 11.62 -8.21 2.91
N PHE A 166 10.28 -8.13 2.94
CA PHE A 166 9.46 -8.28 1.74
C PHE A 166 9.78 -7.19 0.72
N PHE A 167 9.85 -5.93 1.13
CA PHE A 167 10.10 -4.81 0.22
C PHE A 167 11.53 -4.80 -0.33
N VAL A 168 12.52 -5.11 0.50
CA VAL A 168 13.93 -5.07 0.07
C VAL A 168 14.27 -6.31 -0.75
N ASN A 169 13.94 -7.51 -0.24
CA ASN A 169 14.42 -8.76 -0.83
C ASN A 169 13.51 -9.27 -1.94
N LYS A 170 12.19 -9.14 -1.79
CA LYS A 170 11.21 -9.65 -2.78
C LYS A 170 10.86 -8.62 -3.84
N VAL A 171 10.54 -7.39 -3.42
CA VAL A 171 10.18 -6.31 -4.36
C VAL A 171 11.42 -5.63 -4.96
N GLY A 172 12.59 -5.72 -4.30
CA GLY A 172 13.85 -5.15 -4.81
C GLY A 172 14.04 -3.66 -4.53
N ARG A 173 13.29 -3.10 -3.57
CA ARG A 173 13.41 -1.70 -3.16
C ARG A 173 14.75 -1.45 -2.45
N ALA A 174 15.31 -0.26 -2.64
CA ALA A 174 16.42 0.21 -1.82
C ALA A 174 15.89 0.73 -0.48
N ARG A 175 16.65 0.55 0.61
CA ARG A 175 16.34 1.21 1.89
C ARG A 175 16.81 2.66 1.84
N GLY A 176 16.24 3.51 2.70
CA GLY A 176 16.63 4.91 2.84
C GLY A 176 18.11 5.07 3.21
N VAL A 177 18.66 4.15 4.00
CA VAL A 177 20.10 4.11 4.32
C VAL A 177 20.98 3.88 3.10
N ASP A 178 20.50 3.11 2.10
CA ASP A 178 21.23 2.79 0.87
C ASP A 178 21.18 3.96 -0.15
N ILE A 179 20.39 5.00 0.12
CA ILE A 179 20.34 6.23 -0.68
C ILE A 179 21.48 7.17 -0.25
N LYS A 180 22.23 7.72 -1.21
CA LYS A 180 23.28 8.72 -0.95
C LYS A 180 22.71 9.87 -0.11
N PRO A 181 23.36 10.30 0.99
CA PRO A 181 22.80 11.26 1.95
C PRO A 181 22.25 12.54 1.30
N LYS A 182 22.97 13.10 0.31
CA LYS A 182 22.57 14.31 -0.43
C LYS A 182 21.24 14.20 -1.18
N PHE A 183 20.74 12.99 -1.44
CA PHE A 183 19.48 12.76 -2.15
C PHE A 183 18.32 12.35 -1.23
N ARG A 184 18.56 12.07 0.06
CA ARG A 184 17.51 11.55 0.97
C ARG A 184 16.30 12.49 1.07
N LYS A 185 16.51 13.81 1.15
CA LYS A 185 15.42 14.81 1.22
C LYS A 185 14.55 14.85 -0.05
N ARG A 186 15.01 14.36 -1.20
CA ARG A 186 14.19 14.22 -2.43
C ARG A 186 13.05 13.21 -2.23
N PHE A 187 13.32 12.13 -1.50
CA PHE A 187 12.38 11.03 -1.28
C PHE A 187 11.65 11.12 0.06
N PHE A 188 12.35 11.64 1.08
CA PHE A 188 11.89 11.66 2.48
C PHE A 188 12.03 13.07 3.08
N PRO A 189 11.34 14.09 2.55
CA PRO A 189 11.52 15.49 2.97
C PRO A 189 11.24 15.71 4.47
N SER A 190 10.28 14.96 5.02
CA SER A 190 9.85 15.04 6.42
C SER A 190 10.76 14.30 7.40
N HIS A 191 11.81 13.62 6.94
CA HIS A 191 12.72 12.86 7.80
C HIS A 191 14.10 13.51 7.79
N GLU A 192 14.73 13.58 8.96
CA GLU A 192 16.13 13.97 9.03
C GLU A 192 17.02 12.91 8.39
N PRO A 193 18.10 13.29 7.68
CA PRO A 193 18.95 12.35 6.95
C PRO A 193 19.50 11.21 7.81
N ASP A 194 19.69 11.45 9.12
CA ASP A 194 20.22 10.49 10.10
C ASP A 194 19.13 9.93 11.03
N SER A 195 17.87 10.01 10.60
CA SER A 195 16.74 9.46 11.34
C SER A 195 16.86 7.94 11.49
N LYS A 196 16.56 7.41 12.68
CA LYS A 196 16.44 5.98 12.95
C LYS A 196 15.45 5.24 12.05
N TYR A 197 14.54 5.98 11.39
CA TYR A 197 13.56 5.41 10.46
C TYR A 197 14.13 5.18 9.05
N MET A 198 15.37 5.59 8.75
CA MET A 198 15.97 5.42 7.43
C MET A 198 16.07 3.95 6.99
N ASP A 199 16.20 3.01 7.93
CA ASP A 199 16.19 1.58 7.65
C ASP A 199 14.82 1.03 7.28
N LEU A 200 13.74 1.74 7.66
CA LEU A 200 12.35 1.34 7.44
C LEU A 200 11.72 2.04 6.23
N LEU A 201 12.35 3.10 5.76
CA LEU A 201 11.96 3.80 4.54
C LEU A 201 12.51 3.06 3.33
N THR A 202 11.69 2.87 2.29
CA THR A 202 12.12 2.23 1.05
C THR A 202 11.79 3.06 -0.19
N VAL A 203 12.59 2.88 -1.23
CA VAL A 203 12.41 3.47 -2.57
C VAL A 203 12.44 2.36 -3.61
N GLN A 204 11.39 2.26 -4.41
CA GLN A 204 11.36 1.52 -5.65
C GLN A 204 11.67 2.48 -6.80
N PHE A 205 12.71 2.15 -7.57
CA PHE A 205 13.06 2.87 -8.79
C PHE A 205 12.28 2.25 -9.94
N ILE A 206 11.43 3.04 -10.60
CA ILE A 206 10.68 2.58 -11.78
C ILE A 206 11.64 2.34 -12.95
N TYR A 207 12.69 3.15 -13.06
CA TYR A 207 13.74 2.99 -14.06
C TYR A 207 15.05 2.51 -13.39
N PRO A 208 15.56 1.32 -13.71
CA PRO A 208 16.73 0.74 -13.03
C PRO A 208 17.99 1.61 -13.03
N VAL A 209 18.20 2.41 -14.10
CA VAL A 209 19.35 3.32 -14.22
C VAL A 209 19.39 4.36 -13.08
N GLU A 210 18.23 4.75 -12.56
CA GLU A 210 18.14 5.74 -11.49
C GLU A 210 18.71 5.20 -10.18
N LYS A 211 18.57 3.89 -9.94
CA LYS A 211 19.16 3.25 -8.76
C LYS A 211 20.68 3.48 -8.69
N LEU A 212 21.37 3.44 -9.83
CA LEU A 212 22.83 3.70 -9.91
C LEU A 212 23.18 5.16 -9.58
N ILE A 213 22.31 6.10 -9.94
CA ILE A 213 22.48 7.52 -9.68
C ILE A 213 22.31 7.81 -8.19
N TYR A 214 21.24 7.28 -7.59
CA TYR A 214 20.78 7.68 -6.26
C TYR A 214 21.31 6.82 -5.11
N CYS A 215 21.57 5.53 -5.33
CA CYS A 215 22.09 4.65 -4.28
C CYS A 215 23.61 4.74 -4.14
N THR A 216 24.11 4.51 -2.93
CA THR A 216 25.53 4.20 -2.73
C THR A 216 25.84 2.87 -3.40
N GLU A 217 27.00 2.76 -4.05
CA GLU A 217 27.44 1.49 -4.62
C GLU A 217 27.54 0.43 -3.50
N ASN A 218 26.63 -0.53 -3.50
CA ASN A 218 26.72 -1.65 -2.58
C ASN A 218 27.89 -2.54 -3.04
N ARG A 219 29.03 -2.42 -2.35
CA ARG A 219 30.21 -3.32 -2.48
C ARG A 219 29.89 -4.80 -2.23
N HIS A 220 28.65 -5.16 -1.92
CA HIS A 220 28.22 -6.52 -1.61
C HIS A 220 27.57 -7.31 -2.77
N GLN A 221 27.54 -6.76 -4.00
CA GLN A 221 27.13 -7.54 -5.19
C GLN A 221 28.29 -8.07 -6.05
N GLN A 222 29.55 -7.89 -5.64
CA GLN A 222 30.72 -8.49 -6.33
C GLN A 222 31.04 -9.94 -5.90
N ALA A 223 30.26 -10.56 -5.00
CA ALA A 223 30.60 -11.88 -4.46
C ALA A 223 29.99 -13.09 -5.21
N SER A 224 29.29 -12.92 -6.34
CA SER A 224 28.65 -14.06 -7.02
C SER A 224 28.76 -14.07 -8.54
N TYR A 225 29.88 -13.60 -9.09
CA TYR A 225 30.27 -13.94 -10.46
C TYR A 225 31.59 -14.71 -10.42
N GLN A 226 31.50 -16.03 -10.24
CA GLN A 226 32.59 -16.90 -10.69
C GLN A 226 32.28 -17.27 -12.14
N PRO A 227 33.11 -16.84 -13.12
CA PRO A 227 32.99 -17.34 -14.47
C PRO A 227 33.33 -18.84 -14.43
N VAL A 228 32.41 -19.67 -14.93
CA VAL A 228 32.73 -21.06 -15.23
C VAL A 228 33.76 -21.02 -16.35
N ALA A 229 34.98 -21.46 -16.05
CA ALA A 229 36.05 -21.64 -17.03
C ALA A 229 35.66 -22.73 -18.05
N PRO A 230 36.14 -22.62 -19.31
CA PRO A 230 35.73 -23.50 -20.42
C PRO A 230 36.08 -24.97 -20.21
#